data_AF-A0A0B1RVK0-F1
#
_entry.id   AF-A0A0B1RVK0-F1
#
_cell.length_a   1.000
_cell.length_b   1.000
_cell.length_c   1.000
_cell.angle_alpha   90.00
_cell.angle_beta   90.00
_cell.angle_gamma   90.00
#
_symmetry.space_group_name_H-M   'P 1'
#
loop_
_entity.id
_entity.type
_entity.pdbx_description
1 polymer ?
#
loop_
_entity_poly.entity_id
_entity_poly.type
_entity_poly.pdbx_seq_one_letter_code
_entity_poly.pdbx_strand_id
1 'polypeptide(L)'
;MNNNITCDLLETHFAAVVPAELQCIARGKPKRYGLVCLPTAEDLNKVKNRRKDGPVIIMQPPRDAKENEEAAPMEVEATASKKNDVWKDTVSLDQSTREKPISLKALFPDTKIVDKTLKRKLLNRKKRENAKRRRENREERLKELNAEKEEKERTTYRESANRLVIGRVIRGDFSFYTASGRALSYVPLCVL
;
A
#
# COMPACT_ATOMS: atom_id res chain seq x y z
N MET A 1 10.68 -37.18 -16.43
CA MET A 1 12.15 -37.07 -16.40
C MET A 1 12.54 -37.18 -14.95
N ASN A 2 13.04 -38.35 -14.55
CA ASN A 2 13.42 -38.64 -13.17
C ASN A 2 14.84 -38.10 -12.95
N ASN A 3 14.95 -36.89 -12.42
CA ASN A 3 16.23 -36.35 -11.97
C ASN A 3 16.45 -36.82 -10.54
N ASN A 4 16.93 -38.06 -10.37
CA ASN A 4 17.48 -38.47 -9.08
C ASN A 4 18.84 -37.78 -8.94
N ILE A 5 18.83 -36.57 -8.38
CA ILE A 5 20.03 -35.93 -7.87
C ILE A 5 20.55 -36.88 -6.79
N THR A 6 21.75 -37.42 -6.99
CA THR A 6 22.35 -38.38 -6.05
C THR A 6 22.54 -37.69 -4.70
N CYS A 7 22.15 -38.36 -3.61
CA CYS A 7 22.26 -37.81 -2.24
C CYS A 7 23.67 -37.26 -1.96
N ASP A 8 24.70 -37.95 -2.46
CA ASP A 8 26.11 -37.56 -2.35
C ASP A 8 26.40 -36.16 -2.93
N LEU A 9 25.71 -35.77 -4.02
CA LEU A 9 25.88 -34.45 -4.64
C LEU A 9 25.28 -33.35 -3.76
N LEU A 10 24.12 -33.61 -3.15
CA LEU A 10 23.46 -32.67 -2.24
C LEU A 10 24.22 -32.54 -0.92
N GLU A 11 24.81 -33.61 -0.42
CA GLU A 11 25.64 -33.57 0.78
C GLU A 11 26.95 -32.82 0.54
N THR A 12 27.62 -33.07 -0.58
CA THR A 12 28.87 -32.38 -0.95
C THR A 12 28.63 -30.89 -1.23
N HIS A 13 27.46 -30.55 -1.75
CA HIS A 13 27.11 -29.19 -2.19
C HIS A 13 25.87 -28.64 -1.47
N PHE A 14 25.78 -28.83 -0.16
CA PHE A 14 24.61 -28.51 0.66
C PHE A 14 24.18 -27.03 0.61
N ALA A 15 25.12 -26.11 0.37
CA ALA A 15 24.89 -24.67 0.27
C ALA A 15 24.97 -24.13 -1.18
N ALA A 16 24.99 -25.02 -2.18
CA ALA A 16 25.11 -24.59 -3.58
C ALA A 16 23.83 -23.91 -4.08
N VAL A 17 24.05 -22.90 -4.92
CA VAL A 17 23.01 -22.09 -5.52
C VAL A 17 23.18 -22.13 -7.04
N VAL A 18 22.11 -22.46 -7.75
CA VAL A 18 22.11 -22.66 -9.19
C VAL A 18 21.38 -21.50 -9.86
N PRO A 19 21.96 -20.90 -10.92
CA PRO A 19 21.23 -19.95 -11.75
C PRO A 19 20.14 -20.69 -12.54
N ALA A 20 18.90 -20.22 -12.43
CA ALA A 20 17.77 -20.71 -13.20
C ALA A 20 17.20 -19.58 -14.07
N GLU A 21 17.05 -19.85 -15.37
CA GLU A 21 16.33 -18.99 -16.29
C GLU A 21 14.83 -19.30 -16.21
N LEU A 22 14.03 -18.29 -15.91
CA LEU A 22 12.58 -18.37 -15.81
C LEU A 22 11.95 -17.67 -17.00
N GLN A 23 11.04 -18.36 -17.69
CA GLN A 23 10.25 -17.80 -18.78
C GLN A 23 8.79 -17.71 -18.39
N CYS A 24 8.17 -16.55 -18.59
CA CYS A 24 6.74 -16.37 -18.38
C CYS A 24 5.94 -17.00 -19.54
N ILE A 25 5.10 -17.99 -19.24
CA ILE A 25 4.21 -18.68 -20.20
C ILE A 25 2.89 -17.91 -20.41
N ALA A 26 2.58 -16.94 -19.55
CA ALA A 26 1.38 -16.13 -19.59
C ALA A 26 1.75 -14.63 -19.56
N ARG A 27 0.73 -13.77 -19.67
CA ARG A 27 0.90 -12.33 -19.59
C ARG A 27 1.52 -11.96 -18.24
N GLY A 28 2.71 -11.36 -18.28
CA GLY A 28 3.42 -10.93 -17.09
C GLY A 28 4.83 -10.46 -17.42
N LYS A 29 5.31 -9.47 -16.65
CA LYS A 29 6.69 -9.01 -16.71
C LYS A 29 7.33 -9.26 -15.34
N PRO A 30 8.36 -10.12 -15.25
CA PRO A 30 9.02 -10.36 -13.98
C PRO A 30 9.74 -9.09 -13.52
N LYS A 31 9.61 -8.75 -12.24
CA LYS A 31 10.29 -7.61 -11.64
C LYS A 31 11.66 -8.04 -11.07
N ARG A 32 12.59 -7.09 -11.00
CA ARG A 32 13.86 -7.28 -10.27
C ARG A 32 13.58 -7.50 -8.79
N TYR A 33 14.36 -8.38 -8.16
CA TYR A 33 14.24 -8.77 -6.75
C TYR A 33 12.89 -9.41 -6.38
N GLY A 34 12.19 -9.98 -7.36
CA GLY A 34 11.01 -10.80 -7.12
C GLY A 34 11.35 -12.09 -6.36
N LEU A 35 10.37 -12.63 -5.64
CA LEU A 35 10.48 -13.92 -4.98
C LEU A 35 10.11 -15.06 -5.94
N VAL A 36 10.85 -16.16 -5.87
CA VAL A 36 10.51 -17.42 -6.52
C VAL A 36 9.92 -18.33 -5.45
N CYS A 37 8.73 -18.85 -5.67
CA CYS A 37 7.99 -19.66 -4.70
C CYS A 37 7.64 -21.03 -5.26
N LEU A 38 7.49 -22.03 -4.38
CA LEU A 38 6.97 -23.34 -4.77
C LEU A 38 5.46 -23.25 -5.07
N PRO A 39 4.99 -23.93 -6.13
CA PRO A 39 3.57 -24.02 -6.42
C PRO A 39 2.86 -24.94 -5.42
N THR A 40 1.61 -24.65 -5.10
CA THR A 40 0.75 -25.58 -4.34
C THR A 40 0.03 -26.55 -5.29
N ALA A 41 -0.56 -27.61 -4.74
CA ALA A 41 -1.34 -28.57 -5.54
C ALA A 41 -2.51 -27.89 -6.29
N GLU A 42 -3.13 -26.87 -5.69
CA GLU A 42 -4.17 -26.07 -6.32
C GLU A 42 -3.66 -25.30 -7.54
N ASP A 43 -2.46 -24.73 -7.45
CA ASP A 43 -1.84 -24.00 -8.56
C ASP A 43 -1.57 -24.93 -9.73
N LEU A 44 -1.08 -26.15 -9.45
CA LEU A 44 -0.84 -27.16 -10.48
C LEU A 44 -2.14 -27.57 -11.18
N ASN A 45 -3.24 -27.72 -10.44
CA ASN A 45 -4.54 -28.04 -11.02
C ASN A 45 -5.07 -26.92 -11.92
N LYS A 46 -4.95 -25.66 -11.48
CA LYS A 46 -5.31 -24.48 -12.29
C LYS A 46 -4.48 -24.39 -13.57
N VAL A 47 -3.17 -24.63 -13.49
CA VAL A 47 -2.29 -24.62 -14.67
C VAL A 47 -2.64 -25.75 -15.65
N LYS A 48 -2.94 -26.96 -15.15
CA LYS A 48 -3.40 -28.09 -16.00
C LYS A 48 -4.71 -27.76 -16.72
N ASN A 49 -5.63 -27.09 -16.05
CA ASN A 49 -6.93 -26.72 -16.59
C ASN A 49 -6.94 -25.36 -17.34
N ARG A 50 -5.78 -24.72 -17.55
CA ARG A 50 -5.67 -23.41 -18.24
C ARG A 50 -6.38 -23.35 -19.60
N ARG A 51 -6.47 -24.48 -20.32
CA ARG A 51 -7.19 -24.55 -21.61
C ARG A 51 -8.72 -24.44 -21.46
N LYS A 52 -9.26 -24.80 -20.29
CA LYS A 52 -10.69 -24.76 -19.96
C LYS A 52 -11.06 -23.48 -19.21
N ASP A 53 -10.27 -23.11 -18.22
CA ASP A 53 -10.58 -22.01 -17.28
C ASP A 53 -10.00 -20.64 -17.71
N GLY A 54 -9.22 -20.61 -18.80
CA GLY A 54 -8.61 -19.40 -19.32
C GLY A 54 -7.33 -18.97 -18.58
N PRO A 55 -6.91 -17.69 -18.70
CA PRO A 55 -5.66 -17.21 -18.12
C PRO A 55 -5.71 -17.26 -16.58
N VAL A 56 -4.84 -18.09 -16.00
CA VAL A 56 -4.73 -18.26 -14.55
C VAL A 56 -4.01 -17.07 -13.92
N ILE A 57 -4.73 -16.25 -13.18
CA ILE A 57 -4.15 -15.24 -12.29
C ILE A 57 -4.25 -15.76 -10.87
N ILE A 58 -3.10 -15.94 -10.25
CA ILE A 58 -3.01 -16.40 -8.87
C ILE A 58 -3.03 -15.16 -7.97
N MET A 59 -4.22 -14.77 -7.51
CA MET A 59 -4.37 -13.73 -6.49
C MET A 59 -4.23 -14.35 -5.09
N GLN A 60 -3.50 -13.67 -4.21
CA GLN A 60 -3.35 -14.09 -2.82
C GLN A 60 -3.88 -13.00 -1.90
N PRO A 61 -4.69 -13.36 -0.88
CA PRO A 61 -5.06 -12.42 0.14
C PRO A 61 -3.83 -12.02 0.99
N PRO A 62 -3.82 -10.82 1.57
CA PRO A 62 -2.79 -10.44 2.54
C PRO A 62 -2.77 -11.44 3.70
N ARG A 63 -1.57 -11.80 4.17
CA ARG A 63 -1.39 -12.83 5.21
C ARG A 63 -2.08 -12.48 6.53
N ASP A 64 -2.07 -11.19 6.87
CA ASP A 64 -2.66 -10.65 8.10
C ASP A 64 -3.93 -9.85 7.80
N ALA A 65 -4.67 -10.23 6.77
CA ALA A 65 -6.07 -9.84 6.70
C ALA A 65 -6.76 -10.48 7.90
N LYS A 66 -6.73 -9.79 9.05
CA LYS A 66 -7.81 -9.86 10.02
C LYS A 66 -9.06 -9.78 9.18
N GLU A 67 -9.91 -10.79 9.27
CA GLU A 67 -11.26 -10.74 8.74
C GLU A 67 -11.92 -9.51 9.38
N ASN A 68 -11.80 -8.36 8.73
CA ASN A 68 -12.75 -7.28 8.89
C ASN A 68 -13.99 -7.76 8.12
N GLU A 69 -14.66 -8.78 8.67
CA GLU A 69 -16.11 -8.79 8.62
C GLU A 69 -16.53 -7.42 9.17
N GLU A 70 -17.32 -6.68 8.39
CA GLU A 70 -17.64 -5.27 8.57
C GLU A 70 -16.56 -4.29 8.08
N ALA A 71 -16.28 -4.34 6.77
CA ALA A 71 -16.19 -3.10 6.02
C ALA A 71 -17.59 -2.43 6.04
N ALA A 72 -17.96 -1.86 7.19
CA ALA A 72 -19.08 -0.94 7.27
C ALA A 72 -18.88 0.11 6.17
N PRO A 73 -19.89 0.42 5.35
CA PRO A 73 -19.79 1.55 4.44
C PRO A 73 -19.45 2.75 5.32
N MET A 74 -18.33 3.39 5.01
CA MET A 74 -17.90 4.63 5.64
C MET A 74 -19.12 5.56 5.65
N GLU A 75 -19.77 5.72 6.80
CA GLU A 75 -20.76 6.76 6.98
C GLU A 75 -19.97 8.05 6.82
N VAL A 76 -20.01 8.56 5.59
CA VAL A 76 -19.67 9.94 5.30
C VAL A 76 -20.60 10.70 6.20
N GLU A 77 -20.06 11.25 7.31
CA GLU A 77 -20.75 12.27 8.07
C GLU A 77 -21.30 13.24 7.02
N ALA A 78 -22.62 13.21 6.85
CA ALA A 78 -23.32 14.19 6.07
C ALA A 78 -23.08 15.48 6.84
N THR A 79 -21.98 16.17 6.52
CA THR A 79 -21.77 17.56 6.89
C THR A 79 -23.07 18.22 6.51
N ALA A 80 -23.86 18.61 7.52
CA ALA A 80 -25.18 19.17 7.36
C ALA A 80 -25.07 20.21 6.26
N SER A 81 -25.55 19.82 5.08
CA SER A 81 -25.47 20.66 3.92
C SER A 81 -26.33 21.85 4.29
N LYS A 82 -25.69 22.99 4.57
CA LYS A 82 -26.31 24.31 4.55
C LYS A 82 -26.83 24.54 3.14
N LYS A 83 -27.89 23.82 2.79
CA LYS A 83 -28.71 24.11 1.62
C LYS A 83 -29.44 25.39 1.97
N ASN A 84 -29.31 26.37 1.09
CA ASN A 84 -29.97 27.69 1.05
C ASN A 84 -29.09 28.91 1.38
N ASP A 85 -27.82 28.92 0.99
CA ASP A 85 -27.12 30.20 0.71
C ASP A 85 -26.64 30.31 -0.76
N VAL A 86 -27.05 29.36 -1.62
CA VAL A 86 -26.66 29.30 -3.04
C VAL A 86 -27.61 30.15 -3.92
N TRP A 87 -28.72 30.66 -3.39
CA TRP A 87 -29.76 31.37 -4.14
C TRP A 87 -29.95 32.82 -3.66
N LYS A 88 -28.84 33.52 -3.37
CA LYS A 88 -28.85 34.99 -3.13
C LYS A 88 -28.43 35.82 -4.35
N ASP A 89 -28.38 35.20 -5.54
CA ASP A 89 -28.10 35.89 -6.80
C ASP A 89 -29.35 36.17 -7.64
N THR A 90 -30.55 35.92 -7.09
CA THR A 90 -31.79 36.44 -7.66
C THR A 90 -32.02 37.86 -7.16
N VAL A 91 -31.70 38.84 -8.01
CA VAL A 91 -32.04 40.24 -7.77
C VAL A 91 -33.57 40.38 -7.81
N SER A 92 -34.19 40.51 -6.64
CA SER A 92 -35.62 40.84 -6.53
C SER A 92 -35.84 42.23 -7.13
N LEU A 93 -36.80 42.37 -8.06
CA LEU A 93 -37.19 43.63 -8.70
C LEU A 93 -38.03 44.55 -7.79
N ASP A 94 -38.34 44.11 -6.56
CA ASP A 94 -39.14 44.88 -5.61
C ASP A 94 -38.30 45.91 -4.85
N GLN A 95 -38.58 47.19 -5.14
CA GLN A 95 -37.84 48.35 -4.66
C GLN A 95 -37.94 48.59 -3.13
N SER A 96 -38.82 47.88 -2.41
CA SER A 96 -39.01 48.01 -0.97
C SER A 96 -38.11 47.12 -0.11
N THR A 97 -37.41 46.15 -0.70
CA THR A 97 -36.57 45.19 0.05
C THR A 97 -35.08 45.52 0.04
N ARG A 98 -34.66 46.54 -0.73
CA ARG A 98 -33.29 46.60 -1.21
C ARG A 98 -32.25 47.19 -0.27
N GLU A 99 -32.61 47.95 0.75
CA GLU A 99 -31.58 48.66 1.55
C GLU A 99 -31.94 48.70 3.04
N LYS A 100 -31.61 47.63 3.76
CA LYS A 100 -31.45 47.72 5.22
C LYS A 100 -30.08 48.34 5.48
N PRO A 101 -29.97 49.47 6.20
CA PRO A 101 -28.67 50.05 6.53
C PRO A 101 -27.87 49.06 7.38
N ILE A 102 -26.79 48.51 6.82
CA ILE A 102 -25.88 47.62 7.54
C ILE A 102 -24.89 48.52 8.28
N SER A 103 -24.84 48.37 9.61
CA SER A 103 -23.86 49.10 10.43
C SER A 103 -22.44 48.70 10.02
N LEU A 104 -21.64 49.67 9.58
CA LEU A 104 -20.23 49.46 9.22
C LEU A 104 -19.38 48.94 10.39
N LYS A 105 -19.84 49.11 11.65
CA LYS A 105 -19.21 48.53 12.85
C LYS A 105 -19.37 47.01 12.93
N ALA A 106 -20.39 46.44 12.28
CA ALA A 106 -20.59 45.00 12.19
C ALA A 106 -19.78 44.37 11.04
N LEU A 107 -19.53 45.15 9.98
CA LEU A 107 -18.76 44.72 8.80
C LEU A 107 -17.25 44.81 9.02
N PHE A 108 -16.79 45.81 9.78
CA PHE A 108 -15.38 46.02 10.09
C PHE A 108 -15.19 46.05 11.60
N PRO A 109 -14.89 44.90 12.25
CA PRO A 109 -14.46 44.88 13.65
C PRO A 109 -13.04 45.45 13.80
N ASP A 110 -12.75 46.59 13.20
CA ASP A 110 -11.46 47.27 13.23
C ASP A 110 -11.51 48.43 14.21
N THR A 111 -11.54 48.14 15.51
CA THR A 111 -11.12 49.09 16.56
C THR A 111 -10.57 48.40 17.81
N LYS A 112 -10.24 47.11 17.74
CA LYS A 112 -9.32 46.53 18.73
C LYS A 112 -8.06 46.20 17.98
N ILE A 113 -7.06 47.07 18.13
CA ILE A 113 -5.65 46.70 18.07
C ILE A 113 -5.59 45.31 18.70
N VAL A 114 -5.50 44.26 17.88
CA VAL A 114 -5.47 42.90 18.43
C VAL A 114 -4.25 42.90 19.32
N ASP A 115 -4.46 42.89 20.64
CA ASP A 115 -3.39 43.20 21.58
C ASP A 115 -2.17 42.38 21.17
N LYS A 116 -1.03 43.06 21.01
CA LYS A 116 0.22 42.42 20.58
C LYS A 116 0.54 41.20 21.46
N THR A 117 0.06 41.22 22.71
CA THR A 117 0.06 40.15 23.69
C THR A 117 -0.87 38.97 23.33
N LEU A 118 -2.11 39.20 22.89
CA LEU A 118 -3.06 38.17 22.42
C LEU A 118 -2.53 37.43 21.18
N LYS A 119 -2.01 38.17 20.18
CA LYS A 119 -1.34 37.57 19.00
C LYS A 119 -0.15 36.69 19.41
N ARG A 120 0.67 37.16 20.35
CA ARG A 120 1.82 36.40 20.88
C ARG A 120 1.39 35.14 21.64
N LYS A 121 0.31 35.21 22.45
CA LYS A 121 -0.27 34.06 23.16
C LYS A 121 -0.79 32.99 22.18
N LEU A 122 -1.53 33.38 21.15
CA LEU A 122 -2.03 32.47 20.12
C LEU A 122 -0.89 31.81 19.33
N LEU A 123 0.14 32.58 18.95
CA LEU A 123 1.32 32.06 18.27
C LEU A 123 2.09 31.05 19.13
N ASN A 124 2.27 31.34 20.43
CA ASN A 124 2.93 30.44 21.37
C ASN A 124 2.10 29.16 21.59
N ARG A 125 0.76 29.27 21.67
CA ARG A 125 -0.14 28.10 21.72
C ARG A 125 0.03 27.22 20.48
N LYS A 126 0.01 27.82 19.29
CA LYS A 126 0.20 27.12 18.02
C LYS A 126 1.59 26.47 17.91
N LYS A 127 2.65 27.12 18.41
CA LYS A 127 4.01 26.54 18.48
C LYS A 127 4.06 25.32 19.40
N ARG A 128 3.42 25.39 20.58
CA ARG A 128 3.36 24.28 21.54
C ARG A 128 2.57 23.09 20.98
N GLU A 129 1.44 23.35 20.34
CA GLU A 129 0.62 22.35 19.67
C GLU A 129 1.38 21.67 18.52
N ASN A 130 2.05 22.44 17.67
CA ASN A 130 2.84 21.90 16.57
C ASN A 130 4.05 21.08 17.07
N ALA A 131 4.70 21.51 18.17
CA ALA A 131 5.75 20.75 18.82
C ALA A 131 5.22 19.42 19.41
N LYS A 132 4.00 19.40 19.97
CA LYS A 132 3.33 18.19 20.45
C LYS A 132 3.04 17.22 19.30
N ARG A 133 2.43 17.72 18.22
CA ARG A 133 2.14 16.93 17.00
C ARG A 133 3.40 16.32 16.37
N ARG A 134 4.52 17.05 16.37
CA ARG A 134 5.80 16.51 15.88
C ARG A 134 6.34 15.37 16.74
N ARG A 135 6.11 15.41 18.06
CA ARG A 135 6.51 14.32 18.97
C ARG A 135 5.62 13.10 18.74
N GLU A 136 4.31 13.31 18.68
CA GLU A 136 3.32 12.26 18.40
C GLU A 136 3.61 11.57 17.05
N ASN A 137 3.78 12.33 15.96
CA ASN A 137 4.16 11.75 14.66
C ASN A 137 5.49 11.00 14.69
N ARG A 138 6.46 11.44 15.52
CA ARG A 138 7.75 10.75 15.65
C ARG A 138 7.58 9.44 16.42
N GLU A 139 6.77 9.44 17.46
CA GLU A 139 6.42 8.25 18.24
C GLU A 139 5.62 7.26 17.41
N GLU A 140 4.65 7.70 16.61
CA GLU A 140 3.91 6.87 15.65
C GLU A 140 4.85 6.20 14.65
N ARG A 141 5.72 6.98 13.99
CA ARG A 141 6.74 6.42 13.07
C ARG A 141 7.68 5.44 13.76
N LEU A 142 8.04 5.70 15.02
CA LEU A 142 8.90 4.79 15.78
C LEU A 142 8.16 3.50 16.13
N LYS A 143 6.87 3.58 16.49
CA LYS A 143 6.01 2.42 16.74
C LYS A 143 5.83 1.58 15.48
N GLU A 144 5.55 2.18 14.35
CA GLU A 144 5.45 1.49 13.04
C GLU A 144 6.77 0.80 12.68
N LEU A 145 7.89 1.49 12.84
CA LEU A 145 9.21 0.93 12.53
C LEU A 145 9.58 -0.21 13.48
N ASN A 146 9.20 -0.12 14.75
CA ASN A 146 9.40 -1.21 15.71
C ASN A 146 8.48 -2.40 15.40
N ALA A 147 7.22 -2.17 15.06
CA ALA A 147 6.30 -3.23 14.64
C ALA A 147 6.82 -3.96 13.39
N GLU A 148 7.30 -3.23 12.38
CA GLU A 148 7.89 -3.82 11.16
C GLU A 148 9.16 -4.64 11.48
N LYS A 149 9.98 -4.21 12.44
CA LYS A 149 11.15 -4.98 12.90
C LYS A 149 10.73 -6.25 13.61
N GLU A 150 9.77 -6.15 14.54
CA GLU A 150 9.26 -7.32 15.25
C GLU A 150 8.65 -8.35 14.28
N GLU A 151 7.90 -7.92 13.26
CA GLU A 151 7.34 -8.81 12.24
C GLU A 151 8.43 -9.51 11.41
N LYS A 152 9.49 -8.77 11.03
CA LYS A 152 10.66 -9.31 10.34
C LYS A 152 11.43 -10.32 11.18
N GLU A 153 11.51 -10.10 12.49
CA GLU A 153 12.17 -11.00 13.42
C GLU A 153 11.32 -12.25 13.72
N ARG A 154 10.00 -12.11 13.77
CA ARG A 154 9.06 -13.23 13.98
C ARG A 154 9.00 -14.18 12.78
N THR A 155 9.07 -13.64 11.57
CA THR A 155 8.79 -14.42 10.35
C THR A 155 10.08 -14.88 9.69
N THR A 156 10.25 -16.19 9.58
CA THR A 156 11.37 -16.76 8.81
C THR A 156 11.24 -16.37 7.33
N TYR A 157 12.37 -16.02 6.69
CA TYR A 157 12.40 -15.61 5.27
C TYR A 157 11.71 -16.61 4.33
N ARG A 158 11.84 -17.92 4.58
CA ARG A 158 11.17 -18.96 3.78
C ARG A 158 9.65 -18.87 3.78
N GLU A 159 9.09 -18.36 4.86
CA GLU A 159 7.66 -18.27 5.09
C GLU A 159 7.16 -16.83 4.94
N SER A 160 7.98 -15.89 4.45
CA SER A 160 7.56 -14.48 4.34
C SER A 160 6.42 -14.25 3.34
N ALA A 161 6.11 -15.23 2.51
CA ALA A 161 5.00 -15.21 1.58
C ALA A 161 4.02 -16.35 1.89
N ASN A 162 2.80 -16.25 1.37
CA ASN A 162 1.79 -17.30 1.49
C ASN A 162 2.22 -18.64 0.85
N ARG A 163 3.27 -18.63 0.02
CA ARG A 163 3.94 -19.82 -0.53
C ARG A 163 5.39 -19.85 -0.06
N LEU A 164 5.92 -21.07 0.07
CA LEU A 164 7.32 -21.29 0.42
C LEU A 164 8.24 -20.61 -0.59
N VAL A 165 9.05 -19.69 -0.10
CA VAL A 165 10.05 -18.96 -0.89
C VAL A 165 11.28 -19.85 -1.08
N ILE A 166 11.65 -20.06 -2.33
CA ILE A 166 12.77 -20.93 -2.71
C ILE A 166 13.91 -20.16 -3.37
N GLY A 167 13.66 -18.99 -3.93
CA GLY A 167 14.70 -18.25 -4.62
C GLY A 167 14.38 -16.78 -4.79
N ARG A 168 15.30 -16.07 -5.43
CA ARG A 168 15.13 -14.67 -5.80
C ARG A 168 15.46 -14.45 -7.26
N VAL A 169 14.69 -13.58 -7.89
CA VAL A 169 14.97 -13.03 -9.22
C VAL A 169 15.97 -11.89 -9.06
N ILE A 170 17.13 -11.99 -9.68
CA ILE A 170 18.08 -10.87 -9.73
C ILE A 170 17.67 -9.90 -10.83
N ARG A 171 17.47 -10.43 -12.03
CA ARG A 171 17.18 -9.64 -13.22
C ARG A 171 15.95 -10.20 -13.89
N GLY A 172 14.84 -9.47 -13.82
CA GLY A 172 13.63 -9.75 -14.58
C GLY A 172 13.35 -8.59 -15.52
N ASP A 173 13.08 -8.88 -16.79
CA ASP A 173 12.61 -7.90 -17.76
C ASP A 173 11.76 -8.57 -18.86
N PHE A 174 11.22 -7.77 -19.75
CA PHE A 174 10.61 -8.28 -20.98
C PHE A 174 11.68 -8.54 -22.03
N SER A 175 11.73 -9.75 -22.58
CA SER A 175 12.61 -10.08 -23.69
C SER A 175 11.90 -9.79 -25.01
N PHE A 176 12.45 -8.86 -25.79
CA PHE A 176 11.97 -8.59 -27.14
C PHE A 176 12.24 -9.75 -28.12
N TYR A 177 13.27 -10.56 -27.84
CA TYR A 177 13.61 -11.71 -28.68
C TYR A 177 12.54 -12.80 -28.65
N THR A 178 11.99 -13.12 -27.47
CA THR A 178 10.93 -14.12 -27.33
C THR A 178 9.53 -13.54 -27.14
N ALA A 179 9.39 -12.22 -27.24
CA ALA A 179 8.17 -11.48 -26.93
C ALA A 179 7.51 -11.92 -25.60
N SER A 180 8.33 -12.28 -24.60
CA SER A 180 7.88 -12.84 -23.33
C SER A 180 8.69 -12.30 -22.15
N GLY A 181 8.09 -12.28 -20.97
CA GLY A 181 8.83 -12.01 -19.74
C GLY A 181 9.91 -13.08 -19.51
N ARG A 182 11.15 -12.65 -19.25
CA ARG A 182 12.26 -13.52 -18.89
C ARG A 182 12.94 -13.02 -17.62
N ALA A 183 13.37 -13.95 -16.79
CA ALA A 183 14.06 -13.64 -15.55
C ALA A 183 15.22 -14.58 -15.30
N LEU A 184 16.27 -14.04 -14.69
CA LEU A 184 17.39 -14.79 -14.15
C LEU A 184 17.25 -14.81 -12.63
N SER A 185 17.16 -16.03 -12.09
CA SER A 185 16.99 -16.28 -10.67
C SER A 185 18.09 -17.18 -10.13
N TYR A 186 18.30 -17.11 -8.83
CA TYR A 186 19.12 -18.07 -8.12
C TYR A 186 18.24 -18.88 -7.16
N VAL A 187 18.39 -20.21 -7.24
CA VAL A 187 17.63 -21.19 -6.46
C VAL A 187 18.64 -22.16 -5.84
N PRO A 188 18.51 -22.53 -4.56
CA PRO A 188 19.37 -23.52 -3.93
C PRO A 188 19.14 -24.89 -4.55
N LEU A 189 20.24 -25.64 -4.72
CA LEU A 189 20.20 -26.96 -5.36
C LEU A 189 19.32 -27.96 -4.59
N CYS A 190 19.24 -27.83 -3.27
CA CYS A 190 18.45 -28.73 -2.40
C CYS A 190 16.93 -28.64 -2.58
N VAL A 191 16.44 -27.73 -3.43
CA VAL A 191 15.01 -27.50 -3.67
C VAL A 191 14.59 -27.84 -5.11
N LEU A 192 15.55 -28.16 -5.98
CA LEU A 192 15.32 -28.60 -7.36
C LEU A 192 15.19 -30.12 -7.43
#